data_AF-A0A2U0SRB2-F1
#
_entry.id   AF-A0A2U0SRB2-F1
#
_cell.length_a   1.000
_cell.length_b   1.000
_cell.length_c   1.000
_cell.angle_alpha   90.00
_cell.angle_beta   90.00
_cell.angle_gamma   90.00
#
_symmetry.space_group_name_H-M   'P 1'
#
loop_
_entity.id
_entity.type
_entity.pdbx_description
1 polymer ?
#
loop_
_entity_poly.entity_id
_entity_poly.type
_entity_poly.pdbx_seq_one_letter_code
_entity_poly.pdbx_strand_id
1 'polypeptide(L)'
;MANDASMDDVRDLTEQHYQSFLQARLAGAKALARLDAAMLARHALLPMPVTLRELALLPQLRDASLLALASSPHSAHWSRDDIGDTDPAQVLAGDAAYADFSRRILEEAARHLEAIHAGQLPYVADAAFATADTGILARAARVASYRDDGWFAPVIATLLPQACVAPGTAKSAPSQSLAMALGHGVETIPTQASLEALRVALDQVRHAGIRKKLERNLKPAEKALRARSALAGLIAVS
;
A
#
# COMPACT_ATOMS: atom_id res chain seq x y z
N MET A 1 -17.85 -27.07 -24.59
CA MET A 1 -16.46 -27.49 -24.27
C MET A 1 -15.93 -26.50 -23.26
N ALA A 2 -15.85 -26.92 -21.99
CA ALA A 2 -15.30 -26.09 -20.93
C ALA A 2 -13.80 -25.92 -21.19
N ASN A 3 -13.35 -24.67 -21.27
CA ASN A 3 -11.95 -24.35 -21.45
C ASN A 3 -11.28 -24.52 -20.08
N ASP A 4 -10.64 -25.67 -19.85
CA ASP A 4 -9.73 -25.84 -18.71
C ASP A 4 -8.57 -24.87 -18.94
N ALA A 5 -8.68 -23.69 -18.35
CA ALA A 5 -7.56 -22.77 -18.23
C ALA A 5 -6.45 -23.51 -17.49
N SER A 6 -5.24 -23.53 -18.03
CA SER A 6 -4.09 -24.10 -17.33
C SER A 6 -3.95 -23.40 -15.96
N MET A 7 -3.51 -24.12 -14.93
CA MET A 7 -3.24 -23.51 -13.63
C MET A 7 -2.21 -22.35 -13.75
N ASP A 8 -1.30 -22.44 -14.72
CA ASP A 8 -0.35 -21.37 -15.03
C ASP A 8 -1.05 -20.13 -15.59
N ASP A 9 -2.04 -20.29 -16.48
CA ASP A 9 -2.83 -19.16 -17.01
C ASP A 9 -3.61 -18.45 -15.89
N VAL A 10 -4.19 -19.22 -14.96
CA VAL A 10 -4.93 -18.67 -13.81
C VAL A 10 -3.99 -17.95 -12.85
N ARG A 11 -2.78 -18.45 -12.68
CA ARG A 11 -1.76 -17.81 -11.87
C ARG A 11 -1.33 -16.46 -12.48
N ASP A 12 -0.99 -16.44 -13.76
CA ASP A 12 -0.56 -15.22 -14.44
C ASP A 12 -1.67 -14.15 -14.44
N LEU A 13 -2.92 -14.57 -14.70
CA LEU A 13 -4.11 -13.71 -14.63
C LEU A 13 -4.28 -13.01 -13.28
N THR A 14 -3.88 -13.66 -12.20
CA THR A 14 -4.15 -13.18 -10.84
C THR A 14 -2.95 -12.47 -10.21
N GLU A 15 -1.71 -12.82 -10.61
CA GLU A 15 -0.50 -12.11 -10.20
C GLU A 15 -0.37 -10.74 -10.90
N GLN A 16 -0.77 -10.64 -12.17
CA GLN A 16 -0.71 -9.40 -12.96
C GLN A 16 -2.09 -8.77 -13.18
N HIS A 17 -2.94 -8.82 -12.16
CA HIS A 17 -4.37 -8.53 -12.26
C HIS A 17 -4.72 -7.14 -12.84
N TYR A 18 -3.87 -6.12 -12.71
CA TYR A 18 -4.10 -4.82 -13.40
C TYR A 18 -3.93 -4.92 -14.92
N GLN A 19 -2.90 -5.64 -15.39
CA GLN A 19 -2.68 -5.89 -16.82
C GLN A 19 -3.79 -6.78 -17.37
N SER A 20 -4.13 -7.84 -16.62
CA SER A 20 -5.22 -8.74 -16.98
C SER A 20 -6.57 -8.02 -17.03
N PHE A 21 -6.83 -7.05 -16.13
CA PHE A 21 -8.03 -6.22 -16.18
C PHE A 21 -8.08 -5.37 -17.45
N LEU A 22 -6.98 -4.69 -17.83
CA LEU A 22 -6.94 -3.91 -19.07
C LEU A 22 -7.18 -4.79 -20.31
N GLN A 23 -6.53 -5.95 -20.38
CA GLN A 23 -6.72 -6.90 -21.46
C GLN A 23 -8.16 -7.42 -21.50
N ALA A 24 -8.74 -7.77 -20.35
CA ALA A 24 -10.12 -8.24 -20.23
C ALA A 24 -11.14 -7.15 -20.62
N ARG A 25 -10.89 -5.89 -20.24
CA ARG A 25 -11.73 -4.74 -20.63
C ARG A 25 -11.78 -4.58 -22.15
N LEU A 26 -10.67 -4.80 -22.85
CA LEU A 26 -10.62 -4.77 -24.32
C LEU A 26 -11.29 -5.99 -24.96
N ALA A 27 -11.16 -7.17 -24.34
CA ALA A 27 -11.75 -8.43 -24.82
C ALA A 27 -13.26 -8.55 -24.54
N GLY A 28 -13.81 -7.72 -23.64
CA GLY A 28 -15.24 -7.61 -23.36
C GLY A 28 -15.72 -8.39 -22.13
N ALA A 29 -17.03 -8.33 -21.88
CA ALA A 29 -17.66 -8.74 -20.62
C ALA A 29 -17.35 -10.18 -20.18
N LYS A 30 -17.23 -11.12 -21.13
CA LYS A 30 -16.89 -12.52 -20.82
C LYS A 30 -15.48 -12.66 -20.24
N ALA A 31 -14.52 -11.87 -20.72
CA ALA A 31 -13.16 -11.89 -20.22
C ALA A 31 -13.08 -11.27 -18.82
N LEU A 32 -13.84 -10.18 -18.57
CA LEU A 32 -13.95 -9.57 -17.24
C LEU A 32 -14.55 -10.57 -16.23
N ALA A 33 -15.65 -11.24 -16.58
CA ALA A 33 -16.25 -12.25 -15.70
C ALA A 33 -15.31 -13.42 -15.38
N ARG A 34 -14.45 -13.81 -16.33
CA ARG A 34 -13.41 -14.84 -16.12
C ARG A 34 -12.34 -14.35 -15.14
N LEU A 35 -11.89 -13.10 -15.27
CA LEU A 35 -10.93 -12.51 -14.33
C LEU A 35 -11.52 -12.43 -12.92
N ASP A 36 -12.77 -11.96 -12.78
CA ASP A 36 -13.45 -11.86 -11.48
C ASP A 36 -13.56 -13.24 -10.82
N ALA A 37 -13.96 -14.27 -11.57
CA ALA A 37 -14.03 -15.64 -11.06
C ALA A 37 -12.66 -16.17 -10.62
N ALA A 38 -11.59 -15.89 -11.39
CA ALA A 38 -10.23 -16.29 -11.04
C ALA A 38 -9.74 -15.59 -9.76
N MET A 39 -10.02 -14.30 -9.60
CA MET A 39 -9.64 -13.53 -8.41
C MET A 39 -10.42 -13.99 -7.17
N LEU A 40 -11.71 -14.31 -7.32
CA LEU A 40 -12.51 -14.91 -6.23
C LEU A 40 -12.01 -16.30 -5.83
N ALA A 41 -11.67 -17.15 -6.81
CA ALA A 41 -11.09 -18.46 -6.54
C ALA A 41 -9.74 -18.35 -5.81
N ARG A 42 -8.87 -17.41 -6.22
CA ARG A 42 -7.62 -17.11 -5.51
C ARG A 42 -7.87 -16.62 -4.09
N HIS A 43 -8.84 -15.72 -3.90
CA HIS A 43 -9.19 -15.20 -2.59
C HIS A 43 -9.60 -16.29 -1.59
N ALA A 44 -10.32 -17.32 -2.05
CA ALA A 44 -10.72 -18.46 -1.23
C ALA A 44 -9.52 -19.29 -0.71
N LEU A 45 -8.40 -19.29 -1.44
CA LEU A 45 -7.16 -19.98 -1.06
C LEU A 45 -6.20 -19.08 -0.28
N LEU A 46 -6.14 -17.80 -0.67
CA LEU A 46 -5.27 -16.78 -0.11
C LEU A 46 -6.11 -15.51 0.12
N PRO A 47 -6.56 -15.24 1.36
CA PRO A 47 -7.34 -14.04 1.67
C PRO A 47 -6.64 -12.77 1.17
N MET A 48 -7.38 -11.91 0.48
CA MET A 48 -6.92 -10.68 -0.19
C MET A 48 -8.08 -9.67 -0.34
N PRO A 49 -8.83 -9.37 0.75
CA PRO A 49 -10.02 -8.54 0.68
C PRO A 49 -9.77 -7.12 0.17
N VAL A 50 -8.62 -6.50 0.46
CA VAL A 50 -8.31 -5.15 -0.07
C VAL A 50 -8.05 -5.22 -1.57
N THR A 51 -7.38 -6.28 -2.03
CA THR A 51 -7.15 -6.54 -3.46
C THR A 51 -8.44 -6.64 -4.25
N LEU A 52 -9.43 -7.38 -3.76
CA LEU A 52 -10.74 -7.47 -4.43
C LEU A 52 -11.49 -6.13 -4.46
N ARG A 53 -11.39 -5.33 -3.38
CA ARG A 53 -12.01 -4.00 -3.34
C ARG A 53 -11.36 -3.04 -4.32
N GLU A 54 -10.05 -3.12 -4.50
CA GLU A 54 -9.36 -2.31 -5.51
C GLU A 54 -9.72 -2.76 -6.93
N LEU A 55 -9.84 -4.05 -7.19
CA LEU A 55 -10.30 -4.55 -8.49
C LEU A 55 -11.69 -4.00 -8.86
N ALA A 56 -12.61 -3.96 -7.89
CA ALA A 56 -13.94 -3.38 -8.08
C ALA A 56 -13.91 -1.85 -8.34
N LEU A 57 -12.81 -1.17 -7.98
CA LEU A 57 -12.61 0.26 -8.27
C LEU A 57 -12.14 0.49 -9.71
N LEU A 58 -11.42 -0.44 -10.33
CA LEU A 58 -10.75 -0.23 -11.62
C LEU A 58 -11.66 0.34 -12.73
N PRO A 59 -12.93 -0.09 -12.89
CA PRO A 59 -13.82 0.49 -13.91
C PRO A 59 -14.10 1.99 -13.74
N GLN A 60 -13.87 2.54 -12.55
CA GLN A 60 -14.13 3.95 -12.21
C GLN A 60 -12.88 4.83 -12.38
N LEU A 61 -11.72 4.24 -12.60
CA LEU A 61 -10.46 4.96 -12.71
C LEU A 61 -10.28 5.57 -14.10
N ARG A 62 -9.55 6.69 -14.16
CA ARG A 62 -9.11 7.27 -15.43
C ARG A 62 -8.15 6.30 -16.14
N ASP A 63 -8.12 6.33 -17.47
CA ASP A 63 -7.24 5.45 -18.25
C ASP A 63 -5.75 5.63 -17.88
N ALA A 64 -5.30 6.85 -17.58
CA ALA A 64 -3.94 7.11 -17.12
C ALA A 64 -3.61 6.39 -15.79
N SER A 65 -4.57 6.32 -14.86
CA SER A 65 -4.43 5.63 -13.58
C SER A 65 -4.37 4.12 -13.78
N LEU A 66 -5.20 3.57 -14.66
CA LEU A 66 -5.18 2.15 -15.02
C LEU A 66 -3.86 1.75 -15.69
N LEU A 67 -3.37 2.59 -16.61
CA LEU A 67 -2.08 2.38 -17.25
C LEU A 67 -0.95 2.43 -16.23
N ALA A 68 -0.94 3.40 -15.30
CA ALA A 68 0.08 3.48 -14.26
C ALA A 68 0.11 2.22 -13.37
N LEU A 69 -1.06 1.67 -13.02
CA LEU A 69 -1.15 0.42 -12.25
C LEU A 69 -0.65 -0.78 -13.07
N ALA A 70 -1.01 -0.86 -14.35
CA ALA A 70 -0.68 -2.00 -15.21
C ALA A 70 0.78 -1.99 -15.70
N SER A 71 1.37 -0.82 -15.92
CA SER A 71 2.75 -0.68 -16.42
C SER A 71 3.79 -0.84 -15.34
N SER A 72 3.39 -0.81 -14.07
CA SER A 72 4.33 -0.90 -12.95
C SER A 72 4.52 -2.36 -12.53
N PRO A 73 5.71 -2.95 -12.70
CA PRO A 73 6.04 -4.23 -12.06
C PRO A 73 6.01 -4.12 -10.51
N HIS A 74 6.01 -2.88 -10.01
CA HIS A 74 6.00 -2.46 -8.62
C HIS A 74 4.63 -2.01 -8.12
N SER A 75 3.56 -2.30 -8.87
CA SER A 75 2.20 -1.96 -8.45
C SER A 75 1.98 -2.45 -7.01
N ALA A 76 2.34 -3.70 -6.68
CA ALA A 76 2.28 -4.21 -5.30
C ALA A 76 3.47 -3.86 -4.39
N HIS A 77 4.70 -3.67 -4.89
CA HIS A 77 5.87 -3.42 -4.02
C HIS A 77 6.79 -2.36 -4.60
N TRP A 78 6.93 -1.24 -3.88
CA TRP A 78 7.86 -0.17 -4.19
C TRP A 78 9.03 -0.20 -3.21
N SER A 79 10.24 -0.23 -3.75
CA SER A 79 11.49 -0.38 -3.03
C SER A 79 12.43 0.80 -3.30
N ARG A 80 13.58 0.78 -2.62
CA ARG A 80 14.65 1.75 -2.86
C ARG A 80 15.33 1.57 -4.22
N ASP A 81 15.30 0.37 -4.77
CA ASP A 81 15.92 0.08 -6.06
C ASP A 81 15.11 0.69 -7.22
N ASP A 82 13.86 1.06 -6.95
CA ASP A 82 12.92 1.68 -7.91
C ASP A 82 13.07 3.22 -7.93
N ILE A 83 14.03 3.79 -7.18
CA ILE A 83 14.29 5.22 -7.16
C ILE A 83 14.79 5.69 -8.53
N GLY A 84 13.95 6.45 -9.23
CA GLY A 84 14.20 6.95 -10.58
C GLY A 84 13.09 6.56 -11.56
N ASP A 85 12.33 5.51 -11.23
CA ASP A 85 11.14 5.13 -11.98
C ASP A 85 9.94 6.00 -11.60
N THR A 86 8.95 6.07 -12.49
CA THR A 86 7.71 6.79 -12.20
C THR A 86 6.88 6.02 -11.19
N ASP A 87 6.70 6.57 -9.98
CA ASP A 87 5.81 5.98 -8.98
C ASP A 87 4.35 6.09 -9.45
N PRO A 88 3.63 4.97 -9.66
CA PRO A 88 2.24 5.02 -10.06
C PRO A 88 1.38 5.82 -9.08
N ALA A 89 1.75 5.89 -7.79
CA ALA A 89 1.05 6.68 -6.79
C ALA A 89 0.99 8.17 -7.14
N GLN A 90 1.94 8.71 -7.91
CA GLN A 90 1.90 10.10 -8.36
C GLN A 90 0.74 10.36 -9.32
N VAL A 91 0.51 9.48 -10.28
CA VAL A 91 -0.61 9.57 -11.24
C VAL A 91 -1.93 9.34 -10.52
N LEU A 92 -1.95 8.34 -9.63
CA LEU A 92 -3.13 7.95 -8.84
C LEU A 92 -3.56 9.05 -7.86
N ALA A 93 -2.62 9.86 -7.34
CA ALA A 93 -2.94 10.99 -6.45
C ALA A 93 -3.83 12.06 -7.12
N GLY A 94 -3.78 12.16 -8.45
CA GLY A 94 -4.66 13.02 -9.23
C GLY A 94 -6.01 12.41 -9.61
N ASP A 95 -6.28 11.16 -9.21
CA ASP A 95 -7.53 10.46 -9.49
C ASP A 95 -8.42 10.44 -8.24
N ALA A 96 -9.55 11.16 -8.29
CA ALA A 96 -10.42 11.32 -7.13
C ALA A 96 -10.95 9.98 -6.59
N ALA A 97 -11.31 9.05 -7.47
CA ALA A 97 -11.82 7.75 -7.07
C ALA A 97 -10.75 6.93 -6.33
N TYR A 98 -9.49 7.01 -6.79
CA TYR A 98 -8.37 6.34 -6.13
C TYR A 98 -7.95 7.01 -4.83
N ALA A 99 -7.96 8.34 -4.78
CA ALA A 99 -7.66 9.10 -3.56
C ALA A 99 -8.67 8.79 -2.44
N ASP A 100 -9.96 8.75 -2.76
CA ASP A 100 -11.02 8.38 -1.83
C ASP A 100 -10.90 6.93 -1.35
N PHE A 101 -10.61 6.01 -2.26
CA PHE A 101 -10.32 4.62 -1.92
C PHE A 101 -9.13 4.51 -0.95
N SER A 102 -8.03 5.19 -1.26
CA SER A 102 -6.81 5.20 -0.44
C SER A 102 -7.09 5.69 0.98
N ARG A 103 -7.86 6.78 1.11
CA ARG A 103 -8.29 7.29 2.41
C ARG A 103 -9.06 6.24 3.20
N ARG A 104 -10.11 5.65 2.61
CA ARG A 104 -10.99 4.69 3.30
C ARG A 104 -10.22 3.48 3.80
N ILE A 105 -9.40 2.86 2.95
CA ILE A 105 -8.69 1.63 3.34
C ILE A 105 -7.60 1.89 4.40
N LEU A 106 -6.96 3.06 4.38
CA LEU A 106 -5.94 3.41 5.38
C LEU A 106 -6.57 3.73 6.72
N GLU A 107 -7.69 4.48 6.73
CA GLU A 107 -8.45 4.72 7.96
C GLU A 107 -9.01 3.40 8.54
N GLU A 108 -9.48 2.48 7.71
CA GLU A 108 -9.90 1.14 8.16
C GLU A 108 -8.74 0.31 8.71
N ALA A 109 -7.58 0.33 8.04
CA ALA A 109 -6.39 -0.36 8.52
C ALA A 109 -5.89 0.21 9.86
N ALA A 110 -5.95 1.53 10.05
CA ALA A 110 -5.61 2.18 11.32
C ALA A 110 -6.55 1.71 12.44
N ARG A 111 -7.87 1.75 12.19
CA ARG A 111 -8.87 1.24 13.15
C ARG A 111 -8.68 -0.24 13.47
N HIS A 112 -8.28 -1.05 12.50
CA HIS A 112 -8.01 -2.47 12.71
C HIS A 112 -6.83 -2.70 13.66
N LEU A 113 -5.72 -1.98 13.47
CA LEU A 113 -4.57 -2.04 14.38
C LEU A 113 -4.93 -1.50 15.76
N GLU A 114 -5.70 -0.41 15.85
CA GLU A 114 -6.17 0.13 17.13
C GLU A 114 -7.01 -0.89 17.89
N ALA A 115 -7.90 -1.62 17.20
CA ALA A 115 -8.71 -2.67 17.81
C ALA A 115 -7.86 -3.84 18.33
N ILE A 116 -6.78 -4.22 17.61
CA ILE A 116 -5.80 -5.21 18.11
C ILE A 116 -5.09 -4.68 19.36
N HIS A 117 -4.64 -3.42 19.33
CA HIS A 117 -3.92 -2.79 20.45
C HIS A 117 -4.81 -2.57 21.68
N ALA A 118 -6.10 -2.31 21.47
CA ALA A 118 -7.11 -2.20 22.52
C ALA A 118 -7.58 -3.58 23.06
N GLY A 119 -7.09 -4.69 22.51
CA GLY A 119 -7.50 -6.04 22.89
C GLY A 119 -8.92 -6.44 22.45
N GLN A 120 -9.52 -5.66 21.55
CA GLN A 120 -10.84 -5.95 20.96
C GLN A 120 -10.74 -7.02 19.87
N LEU A 121 -9.60 -7.11 19.19
CA LEU A 121 -9.25 -8.16 18.25
C LEU A 121 -8.02 -8.94 18.76
N PRO A 122 -7.95 -10.26 18.53
CA PRO A 122 -6.81 -11.05 18.97
C PRO A 122 -5.54 -10.64 18.22
N TYR A 123 -4.44 -10.52 18.96
CA TYR A 123 -3.12 -10.36 18.36
C TYR A 123 -2.61 -11.70 17.83
N VAL A 124 -2.24 -11.72 16.55
CA VAL A 124 -1.49 -12.81 15.92
C VAL A 124 -0.25 -12.22 15.26
N ALA A 125 0.91 -12.81 15.53
CA ALA A 125 2.18 -12.33 15.01
C ALA A 125 2.18 -12.38 13.48
N ASP A 126 2.53 -11.26 12.86
CA ASP A 126 2.65 -11.07 11.42
C ASP A 126 1.40 -11.42 10.60
N ALA A 127 0.21 -11.28 11.21
CA ALA A 127 -1.06 -11.66 10.59
C ALA A 127 -2.16 -10.60 10.71
N ALA A 128 -1.83 -9.35 11.08
CA ALA A 128 -2.80 -8.26 11.11
C ALA A 128 -3.33 -7.90 9.71
N PHE A 129 -2.57 -8.20 8.66
CA PHE A 129 -2.99 -8.00 7.27
C PHE A 129 -2.54 -9.16 6.41
N ALA A 130 -3.35 -9.49 5.40
CA ALA A 130 -2.93 -10.43 4.37
C ALA A 130 -1.74 -9.87 3.61
N THR A 131 -0.71 -10.68 3.38
CA THR A 131 0.49 -10.28 2.63
C THR A 131 0.15 -9.70 1.26
N ALA A 132 -0.84 -10.28 0.57
CA ALA A 132 -1.32 -9.82 -0.73
C ALA A 132 -1.87 -8.37 -0.71
N ASP A 133 -2.44 -7.94 0.41
CA ASP A 133 -3.06 -6.61 0.55
C ASP A 133 -2.06 -5.53 0.98
N THR A 134 -0.93 -5.91 1.59
CA THR A 134 0.03 -4.92 2.13
C THR A 134 0.63 -4.00 1.07
N GLY A 135 0.77 -4.48 -0.16
CA GLY A 135 1.20 -3.67 -1.29
C GLY A 135 0.24 -2.55 -1.65
N ILE A 136 -1.06 -2.83 -1.56
CA ILE A 136 -2.13 -1.87 -1.85
C ILE A 136 -2.19 -0.82 -0.74
N LEU A 137 -2.11 -1.24 0.52
CA LEU A 137 -2.03 -0.32 1.66
C LEU A 137 -0.80 0.60 1.55
N ALA A 138 0.35 0.06 1.16
CA ALA A 138 1.56 0.85 0.97
C ALA A 138 1.43 1.85 -0.18
N ARG A 139 0.82 1.46 -1.31
CA ARG A 139 0.56 2.37 -2.42
C ARG A 139 -0.45 3.45 -2.07
N ALA A 140 -1.51 3.11 -1.35
CA ALA A 140 -2.45 4.09 -0.81
C ALA A 140 -1.76 5.09 0.13
N ALA A 141 -0.83 4.64 0.97
CA ALA A 141 -0.05 5.54 1.82
C ALA A 141 0.83 6.48 1.00
N ARG A 142 1.44 6.02 -0.10
CA ARG A 142 2.18 6.90 -1.02
C ARG A 142 1.26 7.91 -1.73
N VAL A 143 0.07 7.50 -2.15
CA VAL A 143 -0.96 8.40 -2.70
C VAL A 143 -1.31 9.49 -1.68
N ALA A 144 -1.55 9.11 -0.42
CA ALA A 144 -1.81 10.04 0.65
C ALA A 144 -0.64 10.99 0.91
N SER A 145 0.61 10.50 0.87
CA SER A 145 1.82 11.33 0.99
C SER A 145 2.03 12.31 -0.16
N TYR A 146 1.66 11.96 -1.40
CA TYR A 146 1.71 12.90 -2.53
C TYR A 146 0.73 14.05 -2.36
N ARG A 147 -0.47 13.74 -1.86
CA ARG A 147 -1.53 14.72 -1.62
C ARG A 147 -1.26 15.57 -0.36
N ASP A 148 -0.66 14.96 0.66
CA ASP A 148 -0.37 15.56 1.97
C ASP A 148 -1.60 16.24 2.61
N ASP A 149 -2.78 15.63 2.41
CA ASP A 149 -4.03 16.10 2.99
C ASP A 149 -4.05 15.87 4.52
N GLY A 150 -4.64 16.80 5.27
CA GLY A 150 -4.59 16.77 6.74
C GLY A 150 -5.17 15.53 7.44
N TRP A 151 -6.00 14.72 6.76
CA TRP A 151 -6.52 13.47 7.32
C TRP A 151 -5.44 12.38 7.44
N PHE A 152 -4.37 12.45 6.66
CA PHE A 152 -3.35 11.39 6.63
C PHE A 152 -2.46 11.40 7.87
N ALA A 153 -2.20 12.58 8.45
CA ALA A 153 -1.33 12.73 9.61
C ALA A 153 -1.74 11.85 10.82
N PRO A 154 -2.99 11.88 11.32
CA PRO A 154 -3.40 10.97 12.40
C PRO A 154 -3.38 9.50 11.96
N VAL A 155 -3.68 9.19 10.70
CA VAL A 155 -3.70 7.81 10.18
C VAL A 155 -2.31 7.19 10.16
N ILE A 156 -1.29 7.89 9.65
CA ILE A 156 0.07 7.36 9.59
C ILE A 156 0.72 7.27 10.98
N ALA A 157 0.37 8.19 11.88
CA ALA A 157 0.80 8.18 13.28
C ALA A 157 0.30 6.93 14.03
N THR A 158 -0.87 6.38 13.66
CA THR A 158 -1.35 5.09 14.14
C THR A 158 -0.71 3.92 13.38
N LEU A 159 -0.81 3.92 12.04
CA LEU A 159 -0.47 2.77 11.20
C LEU A 159 0.96 2.30 11.37
N LEU A 160 1.93 3.21 11.24
CA LEU A 160 3.34 2.81 11.18
C LEU A 160 3.85 2.27 12.53
N PRO A 161 3.67 2.97 13.67
CA PRO A 161 4.07 2.43 14.97
C PRO A 161 3.36 1.13 15.33
N GLN A 162 2.03 1.05 15.14
CA GLN A 162 1.26 -0.12 15.55
C GLN A 162 1.48 -1.33 14.64
N ALA A 163 1.85 -1.14 13.36
CA ALA A 163 2.27 -2.25 12.51
C ALA A 163 3.61 -2.85 12.98
N CYS A 164 4.47 -2.04 13.61
CA CYS A 164 5.82 -2.41 14.03
C CYS A 164 5.89 -3.03 15.44
N VAL A 165 4.91 -2.72 16.30
CA VAL A 165 4.94 -3.02 17.73
C VAL A 165 3.70 -3.80 18.11
N ALA A 166 3.88 -5.00 18.64
CA ALA A 166 2.77 -5.79 19.17
C ALA A 166 2.19 -5.16 20.45
N PRO A 167 0.90 -5.37 20.75
CA PRO A 167 0.36 -5.07 22.07
C PRO A 167 1.15 -5.81 23.17
N GLY A 168 1.27 -5.18 24.33
CA GLY A 168 2.02 -5.73 25.47
C GLY A 168 3.53 -5.77 25.23
N THR A 169 4.18 -6.89 25.60
CA THR A 169 5.65 -7.02 25.67
C THR A 169 6.26 -7.89 24.57
N ALA A 170 5.44 -8.41 23.64
CA ALA A 170 5.92 -9.30 22.57
C ALA A 170 6.95 -8.62 21.66
N LYS A 171 7.96 -9.38 21.22
CA LYS A 171 9.03 -8.91 20.32
C LYS A 171 8.70 -9.07 18.83
N SER A 172 7.61 -9.75 18.52
CA SER A 172 7.03 -9.83 17.17
C SER A 172 6.25 -8.56 16.82
N ALA A 173 5.88 -8.43 15.54
CA ALA A 173 5.09 -7.30 15.04
C ALA A 173 3.70 -7.78 14.57
N PRO A 174 2.67 -6.91 14.55
CA PRO A 174 1.39 -7.21 13.92
C PRO A 174 1.47 -7.41 12.41
N SER A 175 2.32 -6.64 11.70
CA SER A 175 2.58 -6.86 10.27
C SER A 175 3.96 -6.33 9.87
N GLN A 176 4.89 -7.25 9.62
CA GLN A 176 6.24 -6.91 9.17
C GLN A 176 6.23 -6.37 7.75
N SER A 177 5.46 -7.00 6.85
CA SER A 177 5.34 -6.59 5.45
C SER A 177 4.82 -5.16 5.32
N LEU A 178 3.74 -4.81 6.03
CA LEU A 178 3.22 -3.45 6.04
C LEU A 178 4.22 -2.46 6.66
N ALA A 179 4.83 -2.79 7.80
CA ALA A 179 5.84 -1.95 8.44
C ALA A 179 7.00 -1.60 7.49
N MET A 180 7.50 -2.60 6.75
CA MET A 180 8.56 -2.40 5.78
C MET A 180 8.10 -1.54 4.61
N ALA A 181 6.93 -1.82 4.04
CA ALA A 181 6.43 -1.10 2.89
C ALA A 181 6.12 0.38 3.22
N LEU A 182 5.54 0.65 4.39
CA LEU A 182 5.34 2.01 4.90
C LEU A 182 6.68 2.72 5.11
N GLY A 183 7.65 2.05 5.73
CA GLY A 183 8.99 2.60 5.92
C GLY A 183 9.66 3.03 4.60
N HIS A 184 9.51 2.26 3.52
CA HIS A 184 10.02 2.65 2.20
C HIS A 184 9.23 3.83 1.62
N GLY A 185 7.91 3.84 1.80
CA GLY A 185 7.08 4.99 1.42
C GLY A 185 7.49 6.30 2.10
N VAL A 186 7.89 6.25 3.38
CA VAL A 186 8.43 7.41 4.11
C VAL A 186 9.79 7.85 3.55
N GLU A 187 10.66 6.92 3.18
CA GLU A 187 11.95 7.25 2.53
C GLU A 187 11.76 7.98 1.21
N THR A 188 10.82 7.51 0.36
CA THR A 188 10.68 8.01 -1.00
C THR A 188 9.84 9.29 -1.07
N ILE A 189 8.72 9.36 -0.35
CA ILE A 189 7.78 10.49 -0.38
C ILE A 189 7.44 10.89 1.06
N PRO A 190 8.40 11.47 1.79
CA PRO A 190 8.16 11.89 3.16
C PRO A 190 7.17 13.05 3.23
N THR A 191 6.39 13.04 4.29
CA THR A 191 5.66 14.19 4.84
C THR A 191 6.19 14.43 6.25
N GLN A 192 5.89 15.59 6.85
CA GLN A 192 6.29 15.84 8.23
C GLN A 192 5.71 14.77 9.17
N ALA A 193 4.42 14.46 9.02
CA ALA A 193 3.73 13.47 9.84
C ALA A 193 4.28 12.05 9.64
N SER A 194 4.63 11.65 8.42
CA SER A 194 5.14 10.31 8.17
C SER A 194 6.57 10.10 8.69
N LEU A 195 7.39 11.16 8.67
CA LEU A 195 8.71 11.16 9.29
C LEU A 195 8.63 11.08 10.82
N GLU A 196 7.69 11.80 11.44
CA GLU A 196 7.42 11.72 12.87
C GLU A 196 6.93 10.32 13.27
N ALA A 197 5.99 9.74 12.51
CA ALA A 197 5.53 8.37 12.73
C ALA A 197 6.67 7.34 12.63
N LEU A 198 7.61 7.53 11.69
CA LEU A 198 8.79 6.67 11.57
C LEU A 198 9.69 6.76 12.82
N ARG A 199 9.92 7.97 13.35
CA ARG A 199 10.69 8.16 14.59
C ARG A 199 10.01 7.50 15.79
N VAL A 200 8.69 7.66 15.93
CA VAL A 200 7.91 6.98 16.98
C VAL A 200 8.02 5.46 16.86
N ALA A 201 7.89 4.92 15.65
CA ALA A 201 8.04 3.48 15.41
C ALA A 201 9.44 2.99 15.79
N LEU A 202 10.50 3.75 15.46
CA LEU A 202 11.89 3.43 15.79
C LEU A 202 12.19 3.46 17.29
N ASP A 203 11.56 4.36 18.04
CA ASP A 203 11.67 4.40 19.49
C ASP A 203 11.07 3.13 20.13
N GLN A 204 9.89 2.73 19.66
CA GLN A 204 9.09 1.67 20.29
C GLN A 204 9.39 0.25 19.79
N VAL A 205 9.94 0.09 18.57
CA VAL A 205 10.11 -1.23 17.92
C VAL A 205 11.03 -2.15 18.71
N ARG A 206 10.52 -3.33 19.07
CA ARG A 206 11.29 -4.36 19.78
C ARG A 206 11.90 -5.40 18.85
N HIS A 207 11.38 -5.52 17.62
CA HIS A 207 11.87 -6.46 16.63
C HIS A 207 13.14 -5.93 15.94
N ALA A 208 14.30 -6.53 16.22
CA ALA A 208 15.60 -6.07 15.72
C ALA A 208 15.68 -5.98 14.18
N GLY A 209 15.07 -6.92 13.47
CA GLY A 209 15.05 -6.93 12.00
C GLY A 209 14.23 -5.78 11.40
N ILE A 210 13.13 -5.39 12.05
CA ILE A 210 12.29 -4.26 11.61
C ILE A 210 13.03 -2.96 11.93
N ARG A 211 13.55 -2.84 13.16
CA ARG A 211 14.37 -1.71 13.61
C ARG A 211 15.47 -1.41 12.59
N LYS A 212 16.34 -2.39 12.30
CA LYS A 212 17.44 -2.23 11.35
C LYS A 212 16.97 -1.77 9.96
N LYS A 213 15.84 -2.30 9.48
CA LYS A 213 15.31 -1.91 8.17
C LYS A 213 14.77 -0.47 8.18
N LEU A 214 14.00 -0.08 9.20
CA LEU A 214 13.45 1.27 9.34
C LEU A 214 14.53 2.34 9.60
N GLU A 215 15.58 2.03 10.38
CA GLU A 215 16.68 2.96 10.67
C GLU A 215 17.41 3.39 9.39
N ARG A 216 17.51 2.48 8.41
CA ARG A 216 18.13 2.77 7.11
C ARG A 216 17.35 3.79 6.28
N ASN A 217 16.05 3.93 6.55
CA ASN A 217 15.14 4.79 5.80
C ASN A 217 15.10 6.22 6.38
N LEU A 218 15.46 6.40 7.67
CA LEU A 218 15.33 7.67 8.38
C LEU A 218 16.16 8.81 7.77
N LYS A 219 17.48 8.63 7.62
CA LYS A 219 18.36 9.68 7.06
C LYS A 219 17.99 10.05 5.61
N PRO A 220 17.72 9.09 4.70
CA PRO A 220 17.17 9.39 3.38
C PRO A 220 15.86 10.17 3.43
N ALA A 221 14.90 9.77 4.28
CA ALA A 221 13.61 10.46 4.43
C ALA A 221 13.80 11.92 4.87
N GLU A 222 14.67 12.19 5.85
CA GLU A 222 14.98 13.57 6.30
C GLU A 222 15.57 14.42 5.17
N LYS A 223 16.44 13.84 4.33
CA LYS A 223 17.00 14.53 3.17
C LYS A 223 15.92 14.80 2.12
N ALA A 224 15.08 13.82 1.81
CA ALA A 224 14.00 13.94 0.84
C ALA A 224 12.95 14.97 1.28
N LEU A 225 12.62 15.03 2.58
CA LEU A 225 11.67 16.02 3.12
C LEU A 225 12.19 17.45 2.97
N ARG A 226 13.48 17.68 3.24
CA ARG A 226 14.12 18.99 3.02
C ARG A 226 14.08 19.40 1.54
N ALA A 227 14.39 18.47 0.63
CA ALA A 227 14.34 18.73 -0.81
C ALA A 227 12.92 19.07 -1.29
N ARG A 228 11.91 18.31 -0.82
CA ARG A 228 10.49 18.54 -1.12
C ARG A 228 10.02 19.91 -0.63
N SER A 229 10.40 20.29 0.59
CA SER A 229 10.02 21.57 1.19
C SER A 229 10.65 22.75 0.45
N ALA A 230 11.90 22.62 -0.01
CA ALA A 230 12.58 23.64 -0.81
C ALA A 230 11.88 23.89 -2.16
N LEU A 231 11.41 22.83 -2.82
CA LEU A 231 10.64 22.94 -4.07
C LEU A 231 9.31 23.65 -3.87
N ALA A 232 8.56 23.32 -2.81
CA ALA A 232 7.30 23.99 -2.49
C ALA A 232 7.49 25.49 -2.23
N GLY A 233 8.57 25.86 -1.52
CA GLY A 233 8.92 27.26 -1.28
C GLY A 233 9.28 28.05 -2.54
N LEU A 234 9.79 27.39 -3.59
CA LEU A 234 10.08 28.04 -4.87
C LEU A 234 8.80 28.30 -5.69
N ILE A 235 7.84 27.38 -5.65
CA ILE A 235 6.54 27.52 -6.36
C ILE A 235 5.66 28.59 -5.69
N ALA A 236 5.72 28.72 -4.36
CA ALA A 236 4.93 29.72 -3.63
C ALA A 236 5.40 31.17 -3.80
N VAL A 237 6.58 31.37 -4.40
CA VAL A 237 7.20 32.70 -4.62
C VAL A 237 7.11 33.14 -6.10
N SER A 238 6.64 32.27 -7.01
CA SER A 238 6.36 32.61 -8.41
C SER A 238 4.90 32.92 -8.66
#